data_AF-A0AB38VRS7-F1
#
_entry.id   AF-A0AB38VRS7-F1
#
_cell.length_a   1.000
_cell.length_b   1.000
_cell.length_c   1.000
_cell.angle_alpha   90.00
_cell.angle_beta   90.00
_cell.angle_gamma   90.00
#
_symmetry.space_group_name_H-M   'P 1'
#
loop_
_entity.id
_entity.type
_entity.pdbx_description
1 polymer ?
#
loop_
_entity_poly.entity_id
_entity_poly.type
_entity_poly.pdbx_seq_one_letter_code
_entity_poly.pdbx_strand_id
1 'polypeptide(L)'
;MELTVAKRSIEIKFDFKTMFKINNRLGTVNKETGERNADGVGTLFYKILERDDSAVVDLVKLSVGSGKKALSEDEVLDSIAELVEEEGSTEALFKEIENDMVESGFFKEKISKYIESMEKSVKYLEAREDADEAQIQIVKDMIGKMKDAIS
;
A
#
# COMPACT_ATOMS: atom_id res chain seq x y z
N MET A 1 10.19 -0.21 -10.70
CA MET A 1 9.94 -1.22 -11.75
C MET A 1 9.08 -0.67 -12.88
N GLU A 2 9.00 -1.38 -14.01
CA GLU A 2 8.05 -1.10 -15.10
C GLU A 2 7.09 -2.27 -15.28
N LEU A 3 5.79 -2.00 -15.41
CA LEU A 3 4.76 -3.00 -15.69
C LEU A 3 4.06 -2.67 -17.01
N THR A 4 3.90 -3.65 -17.89
CA THR A 4 3.12 -3.47 -19.11
C THR A 4 1.65 -3.71 -18.82
N VAL A 5 0.82 -2.70 -19.03
CA VAL A 5 -0.64 -2.76 -18.79
C VAL A 5 -1.38 -2.18 -19.98
N ALA A 6 -2.30 -2.95 -20.57
CA ALA A 6 -3.02 -2.57 -21.78
C ALA A 6 -2.10 -2.01 -22.89
N LYS A 7 -0.97 -2.71 -23.14
CA LYS A 7 0.08 -2.33 -24.11
C LYS A 7 0.80 -1.01 -23.80
N ARG A 8 0.74 -0.54 -22.55
CA ARG A 8 1.45 0.66 -22.08
C ARG A 8 2.46 0.28 -21.01
N SER A 9 3.71 0.75 -21.11
CA SER A 9 4.64 0.67 -19.98
C SER A 9 4.24 1.70 -18.91
N ILE A 10 3.96 1.20 -17.71
CA ILE A 10 3.65 1.95 -16.50
C ILE A 10 4.85 1.85 -15.57
N GLU A 11 5.52 2.98 -15.38
CA GLU A 11 6.63 3.08 -14.44
C GLU A 11 6.08 3.22 -13.01
N ILE A 12 6.40 2.26 -12.15
CA ILE A 12 6.06 2.27 -10.73
C ILE A 12 7.27 2.81 -9.97
N LYS A 13 7.05 3.92 -9.25
CA LYS A 13 8.06 4.62 -8.44
C LYS A 13 7.53 4.88 -7.04
N PHE A 14 8.37 4.65 -6.04
CA PHE A 14 8.10 4.99 -4.64
C PHE A 14 8.66 6.37 -4.26
N ASP A 15 8.32 7.38 -5.06
CA ASP A 15 8.76 8.76 -4.91
C ASP A 15 7.73 9.64 -4.15
N PHE A 16 8.09 10.91 -3.90
CA PHE A 16 7.20 11.87 -3.23
C PHE A 16 5.83 12.01 -3.91
N LYS A 17 5.79 12.04 -5.26
CA LYS A 17 4.57 12.28 -6.02
C LYS A 17 3.62 11.08 -5.91
N THR A 18 4.15 9.87 -6.04
CA THR A 18 3.35 8.65 -5.90
C THR A 18 2.83 8.52 -4.47
N MET A 19 3.67 8.73 -3.45
CA MET A 19 3.23 8.67 -2.05
C MET A 19 2.16 9.72 -1.72
N PHE A 20 2.30 10.94 -2.25
CA PHE A 20 1.29 11.99 -2.09
C PHE A 20 -0.05 11.59 -2.72
N LYS A 21 -0.02 11.01 -3.94
CA LYS A 21 -1.23 10.50 -4.61
C LYS A 21 -1.88 9.37 -3.81
N ILE A 22 -1.10 8.43 -3.29
CA ILE A 22 -1.58 7.29 -2.50
C ILE A 22 -2.32 7.79 -1.26
N ASN A 23 -1.73 8.67 -0.45
CA ASN A 23 -2.41 9.21 0.73
C ASN A 23 -3.71 9.95 0.35
N ASN A 24 -3.69 10.75 -0.71
CA ASN A 24 -4.88 11.49 -1.14
C ASN A 24 -6.00 10.62 -1.74
N ARG A 25 -5.73 9.35 -2.09
CA ARG A 25 -6.72 8.47 -2.72
C ARG A 25 -7.15 7.33 -1.81
N LEU A 26 -6.18 6.73 -1.13
CA LEU A 26 -6.38 5.55 -0.29
C LEU A 26 -6.40 5.87 1.21
N GLY A 27 -6.06 7.11 1.59
CA GLY A 27 -6.15 7.55 2.98
C GLY A 27 -7.59 7.51 3.49
N THR A 28 -7.76 7.06 4.73
CA THR A 28 -9.07 6.99 5.39
C THR A 28 -9.67 8.39 5.53
N VAL A 29 -10.99 8.49 5.49
CA VAL A 29 -11.69 9.78 5.62
C VAL A 29 -12.12 9.96 7.06
N ASN A 30 -11.69 11.06 7.68
CA ASN A 30 -12.18 11.47 8.98
C ASN A 30 -13.68 11.78 8.87
N LYS A 31 -14.52 11.06 9.62
CA LYS A 31 -15.98 11.20 9.55
C LYS A 31 -16.50 12.53 10.08
N GLU A 32 -15.72 13.23 10.91
CA GLU A 32 -16.11 14.51 11.51
C GLU A 32 -15.71 15.69 10.63
N THR A 33 -14.49 15.67 10.09
CA THR A 33 -13.94 16.80 9.30
C THR A 33 -14.09 16.61 7.79
N GLY A 34 -14.30 15.37 7.32
CA GLY A 34 -14.29 15.02 5.89
C GLY A 34 -12.89 15.02 5.27
N GLU A 35 -11.84 15.32 6.04
CA GLU A 35 -10.47 15.34 5.57
C GLU A 35 -9.89 13.92 5.44
N ARG A 36 -8.92 13.75 4.54
CA ARG A 36 -8.20 12.48 4.40
C ARG A 36 -7.02 12.41 5.35
N ASN A 37 -6.89 11.26 6.00
CA ASN A 37 -5.74 10.92 6.82
C ASN A 37 -4.54 10.55 5.94
N ALA A 38 -3.34 10.72 6.49
CA ALA A 38 -2.08 10.39 5.83
C ALA A 38 -1.65 8.92 6.08
N ASP A 39 -2.61 7.99 6.06
CA ASP A 39 -2.40 6.57 6.34
C ASP A 39 -2.44 5.69 5.07
N GLY A 40 -2.79 6.24 3.91
CA GLY A 40 -2.94 5.47 2.66
C GLY A 40 -1.68 4.72 2.23
N VAL A 41 -0.49 5.30 2.43
CA VAL A 41 0.78 4.62 2.13
C VAL A 41 1.01 3.41 3.03
N GLY A 42 0.69 3.54 4.32
CA GLY A 42 0.78 2.44 5.28
C GLY A 42 -0.21 1.32 4.96
N THR A 43 -1.46 1.69 4.64
CA THR A 43 -2.49 0.74 4.20
C THR A 43 -2.08 0.00 2.94
N LEU A 44 -1.56 0.70 1.92
CA LEU A 44 -1.09 0.07 0.69
C LEU A 44 0.06 -0.91 0.97
N PHE A 45 1.03 -0.50 1.79
CA PHE A 45 2.16 -1.37 2.13
C PHE A 45 1.71 -2.67 2.79
N TYR A 46 0.84 -2.56 3.81
CA TYR A 46 0.32 -3.74 4.49
C TYR A 46 -0.40 -4.69 3.52
N LYS A 47 -1.21 -4.15 2.60
CA LYS A 47 -1.87 -4.97 1.58
C LYS A 47 -0.90 -5.68 0.64
N ILE A 48 0.22 -5.06 0.26
CA ILE A 48 1.29 -5.71 -0.52
C ILE A 48 1.90 -6.89 0.27
N LEU A 49 2.15 -6.70 1.57
CA LEU A 49 2.65 -7.77 2.43
C LEU A 49 1.66 -8.94 2.55
N GLU A 50 0.36 -8.64 2.57
CA GLU A 50 -0.71 -9.64 2.61
C GLU A 50 -1.07 -10.25 1.25
N ARG A 51 -0.37 -9.86 0.17
CA ARG A 51 -0.67 -10.30 -1.20
C ARG A 51 -2.12 -9.99 -1.63
N ASP A 52 -2.64 -8.86 -1.18
CA ASP A 52 -3.97 -8.37 -1.58
C ASP A 52 -3.88 -7.73 -2.97
N ASP A 53 -4.48 -8.40 -3.97
CA ASP A 53 -4.46 -7.99 -5.38
C ASP A 53 -4.98 -6.57 -5.61
N SER A 54 -5.87 -6.08 -4.73
CA SER A 54 -6.37 -4.70 -4.83
C SER A 54 -5.26 -3.66 -4.69
N ALA A 55 -4.18 -3.97 -3.97
CA ALA A 55 -3.03 -3.08 -3.85
C ALA A 55 -2.26 -2.92 -5.15
N VAL A 56 -2.12 -3.99 -5.95
CA VAL A 56 -1.47 -3.91 -7.26
C VAL A 56 -2.31 -3.03 -8.19
N VAL A 57 -3.63 -3.24 -8.20
CA VAL A 57 -4.57 -2.45 -9.01
C VAL A 57 -4.50 -0.97 -8.65
N ASP A 58 -4.55 -0.64 -7.36
CA ASP A 58 -4.45 0.73 -6.87
C ASP A 58 -3.10 1.36 -7.23
N LEU A 59 -1.99 0.65 -6.99
CA LEU A 59 -0.65 1.12 -7.27
C LEU A 59 -0.45 1.44 -8.75
N VAL A 60 -0.88 0.55 -9.64
CA VAL A 60 -0.79 0.73 -11.10
C VAL A 60 -1.60 1.95 -11.53
N LYS A 61 -2.86 2.07 -11.10
CA LYS A 61 -3.74 3.19 -11.46
C LYS A 61 -3.18 4.52 -10.98
N LEU A 62 -2.57 4.57 -9.79
CA LEU A 62 -1.97 5.78 -9.24
C LEU A 62 -0.62 6.14 -9.88
N SER A 63 0.10 5.14 -10.40
CA SER A 63 1.36 5.29 -11.12
C SER A 63 1.18 5.83 -12.54
N VAL A 64 -0.05 5.85 -13.08
CA VAL A 64 -0.34 6.50 -14.36
C VAL A 64 0.11 7.97 -14.32
N GLY A 65 1.00 8.31 -15.26
CA GLY A 65 1.56 9.64 -15.41
C GLY A 65 0.47 10.70 -15.62
N SER A 66 0.71 11.90 -15.09
CA SER A 66 -0.17 13.05 -15.31
C SER A 66 -0.33 13.33 -16.81
N GLY A 67 -1.57 13.52 -17.27
CA GLY A 67 -1.88 13.79 -18.69
C GLY A 67 -2.01 12.54 -19.57
N LYS A 68 -1.78 11.33 -19.04
CA LYS A 68 -2.14 10.08 -19.73
C LYS A 68 -3.59 9.70 -19.45
N LYS A 69 -4.24 8.99 -20.41
CA LYS A 69 -5.57 8.38 -20.20
C LYS A 69 -5.51 7.49 -18.95
N ALA A 70 -6.46 7.65 -18.04
CA ALA A 70 -6.61 6.74 -16.90
C ALA A 70 -6.75 5.29 -17.37
N LEU A 71 -6.25 4.36 -16.56
CA LEU A 71 -6.51 2.94 -16.72
C LEU A 71 -7.88 2.61 -16.12
N SER A 72 -8.70 1.82 -16.82
CA SER A 72 -9.85 1.18 -16.19
C SER A 72 -9.38 0.06 -15.24
N GLU A 73 -10.28 -0.41 -14.39
CA GLU A 73 -9.98 -1.56 -13.53
C GLU A 73 -9.77 -2.83 -14.37
N ASP A 74 -10.68 -3.11 -15.31
CA ASP A 74 -10.57 -4.24 -16.23
C ASP A 74 -9.25 -4.23 -17.03
N GLU A 75 -8.81 -3.05 -17.54
CA GLU A 75 -7.53 -2.94 -18.26
C GLU A 75 -6.34 -3.40 -17.40
N VAL A 76 -6.40 -3.18 -16.08
CA VAL A 76 -5.35 -3.60 -15.14
C VAL A 76 -5.49 -5.07 -14.78
N LEU A 77 -6.70 -5.52 -14.46
CA LEU A 77 -6.99 -6.90 -14.08
C LEU A 77 -6.66 -7.87 -15.22
N ASP A 78 -7.04 -7.56 -16.45
CA ASP A 78 -6.73 -8.38 -17.63
C ASP A 78 -5.21 -8.52 -17.80
N SER A 79 -4.45 -7.45 -17.60
CA SER A 79 -2.98 -7.49 -17.72
C SER A 79 -2.32 -8.30 -16.60
N ILE A 80 -2.87 -8.24 -15.37
CA ILE A 80 -2.38 -9.07 -14.25
C ILE A 80 -2.76 -10.53 -14.50
N ALA A 81 -3.96 -10.81 -15.03
CA ALA A 81 -4.39 -12.17 -15.37
C ALA A 81 -3.48 -12.81 -16.43
N GLU A 82 -3.12 -12.07 -17.48
CA GLU A 82 -2.13 -12.51 -18.48
C GLU A 82 -0.78 -12.85 -17.81
N LEU A 83 -0.29 -12.01 -16.90
CA LEU A 83 0.95 -12.28 -16.15
C LEU A 83 0.83 -13.56 -15.30
N VAL A 84 -0.31 -13.80 -14.67
CA VAL A 84 -0.56 -15.01 -13.88
C VAL A 84 -0.65 -16.26 -14.77
N GLU A 85 -1.21 -16.16 -15.98
CA GLU A 85 -1.22 -17.28 -16.94
C GLU A 85 0.21 -17.66 -17.38
N GLU A 86 1.10 -16.66 -17.52
CA GLU A 86 2.49 -16.88 -17.92
C GLU A 86 3.36 -17.38 -16.75
N GLU A 87 3.25 -16.77 -15.57
CA GLU A 87 4.13 -17.03 -14.41
C GLU A 87 3.54 -18.03 -13.41
N GLY A 88 2.25 -18.37 -13.52
CA GLY A 88 1.52 -19.28 -12.65
C GLY A 88 1.14 -18.72 -11.27
N SER A 89 1.56 -17.49 -10.94
CA SER A 89 1.22 -16.80 -9.69
C SER A 89 1.52 -15.30 -9.75
N THR A 90 1.01 -14.52 -8.78
CA THR A 90 1.37 -13.10 -8.58
C THR A 90 2.56 -12.91 -7.62
N GLU A 91 3.16 -13.98 -7.07
CA GLU A 91 4.13 -13.84 -5.98
C GLU A 91 5.40 -13.10 -6.40
N ALA A 92 5.88 -13.32 -7.63
CA ALA A 92 7.05 -12.61 -8.15
C ALA A 92 6.78 -11.09 -8.25
N LEU A 93 5.60 -10.72 -8.76
CA LEU A 93 5.15 -9.33 -8.85
C LEU A 93 5.08 -8.67 -7.47
N PHE A 94 4.46 -9.34 -6.48
CA PHE A 94 4.40 -8.80 -5.12
C PHE A 94 5.79 -8.64 -4.50
N LYS A 95 6.68 -9.62 -4.66
CA LYS A 95 8.06 -9.52 -4.16
C LYS A 95 8.83 -8.38 -4.80
N GLU A 96 8.68 -8.17 -6.11
CA GLU A 96 9.33 -7.05 -6.79
C GLU A 96 8.83 -5.70 -6.26
N ILE A 97 7.51 -5.55 -6.11
CA ILE A 97 6.90 -4.35 -5.53
C ILE A 97 7.38 -4.13 -4.09
N GLU A 98 7.40 -5.18 -3.27
CA GLU A 98 7.87 -5.15 -1.89
C GLU A 98 9.34 -4.70 -1.82
N ASN A 99 10.21 -5.27 -2.65
CA ASN A 99 11.62 -4.90 -2.74
C ASN A 99 11.80 -3.42 -3.11
N ASP A 100 11.15 -2.96 -4.19
CA ASP A 100 11.24 -1.57 -4.63
C ASP A 100 10.72 -0.58 -3.55
N MET A 101 9.69 -0.98 -2.79
CA MET A 101 9.18 -0.21 -1.66
C MET A 101 10.26 -0.05 -0.58
N VAL A 102 10.89 -1.15 -0.15
CA VAL A 102 11.85 -1.14 0.96
C VAL A 102 13.24 -0.65 0.55
N GLU A 103 13.58 -0.64 -0.74
CA GLU A 103 14.80 0.02 -1.24
C GLU A 103 14.66 1.56 -1.22
N SER A 104 13.44 2.10 -1.28
CA SER A 104 13.20 3.53 -1.18
C SER A 104 13.38 4.05 0.24
N GLY A 105 14.48 4.77 0.49
CA GLY A 105 14.73 5.42 1.78
C GLY A 105 13.62 6.41 2.19
N PHE A 106 13.01 7.09 1.22
CA PHE A 106 11.87 7.97 1.48
C PHE A 106 10.62 7.19 1.90
N PHE A 107 10.35 6.05 1.27
CA PHE A 107 9.25 5.17 1.64
C PHE A 107 9.45 4.60 3.05
N LYS A 108 10.66 4.09 3.34
CA LYS A 108 11.02 3.60 4.69
C LYS A 108 10.79 4.64 5.78
N GLU A 109 11.15 5.90 5.55
CA GLU A 109 10.87 6.98 6.49
C GLU A 109 9.36 7.18 6.73
N LYS A 110 8.55 7.12 5.66
CA LYS A 110 7.08 7.25 5.75
C LYS A 110 6.44 6.09 6.51
N ILE A 111 6.83 4.86 6.21
CA ILE A 111 6.33 3.68 6.90
C ILE A 111 6.76 3.66 8.36
N SER A 112 7.99 4.05 8.67
CA SER A 112 8.45 4.15 10.08
C SER A 112 7.56 5.09 10.89
N LYS A 113 7.25 6.28 10.35
CA LYS A 113 6.33 7.23 11.00
C LYS A 113 4.91 6.70 11.14
N TYR A 114 4.43 5.95 10.15
CA TYR A 114 3.12 5.31 10.20
C TYR A 114 3.07 4.24 11.31
N ILE A 115 4.08 3.38 11.38
CA ILE A 115 4.23 2.37 12.45
C ILE A 115 4.25 3.04 13.83
N GLU A 116 5.04 4.10 14.02
CA GLU A 116 5.06 4.86 15.28
C GLU A 116 3.67 5.40 15.67
N SER A 117 2.88 5.84 14.69
CA SER A 117 1.50 6.30 14.92
C SER A 117 0.57 5.15 15.32
N MET A 118 0.74 3.98 14.73
CA MET A 118 -0.03 2.78 15.11
C MET A 118 0.33 2.32 16.51
N GLU A 119 1.62 2.32 16.87
CA GLU A 119 2.08 1.98 18.22
C GLU A 119 1.51 2.91 19.30
N LYS A 120 1.45 4.22 19.00
CA LYS A 120 0.80 5.19 19.89
C LYS A 120 -0.68 4.89 20.05
N SER A 121 -1.36 4.52 18.96
CA SER A 121 -2.77 4.13 18.99
C SER A 121 -2.99 2.87 19.83
N VAL A 122 -2.13 1.85 19.69
CA VAL A 122 -2.18 0.63 20.52
C VAL A 122 -2.04 0.97 22.00
N LYS A 123 -1.02 1.75 22.38
CA LYS A 123 -0.82 2.18 23.78
C LYS A 123 -2.03 2.92 24.35
N TYR A 124 -2.68 3.75 23.53
CA TYR A 124 -3.89 4.46 23.93
C TYR A 124 -5.07 3.50 24.15
N LEU A 125 -5.27 2.54 23.25
CA LEU A 125 -6.33 1.54 23.37
C LEU A 125 -6.12 0.63 24.58
N GLU A 126 -4.90 0.15 24.82
CA GLU A 126 -4.56 -0.70 25.97
C GLU A 126 -4.77 0.00 27.33
N ALA A 127 -4.72 1.33 27.37
CA ALA A 127 -4.97 2.11 28.58
C ALA A 127 -6.47 2.26 28.91
N ARG A 128 -7.37 1.85 28.01
CA ARG A 128 -8.82 1.92 28.23
C ARG A 128 -9.34 0.67 28.92
N GLU A 129 -10.29 0.83 29.83
CA GLU A 129 -10.94 -0.30 30.52
C GLU A 129 -11.84 -1.14 29.60
N ASP A 130 -12.32 -0.56 28.49
CA ASP A 130 -13.22 -1.19 27.51
C ASP A 130 -12.50 -1.69 26.25
N ALA A 131 -11.19 -1.91 26.35
CA ALA A 131 -10.35 -2.31 25.23
C ALA A 131 -10.77 -3.68 24.65
N ASP A 132 -10.96 -3.74 23.34
CA ASP A 132 -11.10 -5.00 22.61
C ASP A 132 -9.70 -5.58 22.33
N GLU A 133 -9.30 -6.56 23.15
CA GLU A 133 -7.99 -7.22 23.05
C GLU A 133 -7.73 -7.85 21.68
N ALA A 134 -8.78 -8.38 21.02
CA ALA A 134 -8.63 -8.99 19.70
C ALA A 134 -8.30 -7.94 18.63
N GLN A 135 -8.97 -6.78 18.69
CA GLN A 135 -8.65 -5.67 17.79
C GLN A 135 -7.22 -5.13 18.04
N ILE A 136 -6.81 -5.02 19.29
CA ILE A 136 -5.44 -4.59 19.63
C ILE A 136 -4.41 -5.57 19.07
N GLN A 137 -4.65 -6.88 19.20
CA GLN A 137 -3.73 -7.89 18.70
C GLN A 137 -3.59 -7.83 17.18
N ILE A 138 -4.68 -7.64 16.44
CA ILE A 138 -4.64 -7.45 14.98
C ILE A 138 -3.71 -6.29 14.61
N VAL A 139 -3.83 -5.15 15.30
CA VAL A 139 -2.98 -3.98 15.03
C VAL A 139 -1.51 -4.27 15.37
N LYS A 140 -1.24 -5.00 16.47
CA LYS A 140 0.14 -5.42 16.82
C LYS A 140 0.75 -6.35 15.77
N ASP A 141 -0.02 -7.29 15.23
CA ASP A 141 0.43 -8.21 14.19
C ASP A 141 0.75 -7.45 12.89
N MET A 142 -0.10 -6.47 12.52
CA MET A 142 0.18 -5.56 11.41
C MET A 142 1.50 -4.79 11.61
N ILE A 143 1.71 -4.22 12.81
CA ILE A 143 2.95 -3.52 13.15
C ILE A 143 4.16 -4.45 13.02
N GLY A 144 4.06 -5.68 13.55
CA GLY A 144 5.13 -6.68 13.46
C GLY A 144 5.53 -6.96 12.03
N LYS A 145 4.55 -7.33 11.17
CA LYS A 145 4.78 -7.59 9.75
C LYS A 145 5.46 -6.41 9.03
N MET A 146 4.96 -5.20 9.24
CA MET A 146 5.53 -4.02 8.59
C MET A 146 6.95 -3.70 9.08
N LYS A 147 7.25 -3.91 10.36
CA LYS A 147 8.60 -3.75 10.91
C LYS A 147 9.58 -4.76 10.33
N ASP A 148 9.18 -6.01 10.28
CA ASP A 148 10.02 -7.10 9.75
C ASP A 148 10.39 -6.83 8.28
N ALA A 149 9.43 -6.34 7.49
CA ALA A 149 9.66 -6.02 6.08
C ALA A 149 10.61 -4.83 5.84
N ILE A 150 10.67 -3.84 6.74
CA ILE A 150 11.53 -2.65 6.56
C ILE A 150 12.88 -2.73 7.29
N SER A 151 13.11 -3.79 8.08
CA SER A 151 14.34 -4.02 8.84
C SER A 151 15.49 -4.50 7.95
#